data_AF-A0A3N2CRB7-F1
#
_entry.id   AF-A0A3N2CRB7-F1
#
_cell.length_a   1.000
_cell.length_b   1.000
_cell.length_c   1.000
_cell.angle_alpha   90.00
_cell.angle_beta   90.00
_cell.angle_gamma   90.00
#
_symmetry.space_group_name_H-M   'P 1'
#
loop_
_entity.id
_entity.type
_entity.pdbx_description
1 polymer ?
#
loop_
_entity_poly.entity_id
_entity_poly.type
_entity_poly.pdbx_seq_one_letter_code
_entity_poly.pdbx_strand_id
1 'polypeptide(L)'
;MARTAPGGERVAQAVVGVVGVAAAAYGGLLLLDLDGPDLLDALLWLAGGVVLHDAVVAPLTVLATLALRRVLPSRTWTAVTVGLVVLLTVTATAVPVLGRFGARPDNPTLLDRDYTGGWLVLAGLVVAGTLAWSLRPRGRVRGTGGTTGPASRRSSPPSR
;
A
#
# COMPACT_ATOMS: atom_id res chain seq x y z
N MET A 1 -17.50 -4.94 -8.70
CA MET A 1 -16.19 -4.57 -9.25
C MET A 1 -16.46 -3.89 -10.58
N ALA A 2 -16.39 -2.57 -10.62
CA ALA A 2 -16.35 -1.86 -11.89
C ALA A 2 -15.02 -2.26 -12.53
N ARG A 3 -15.06 -3.09 -13.59
CA ARG A 3 -13.90 -3.23 -14.46
C ARG A 3 -13.70 -1.85 -15.08
N THR A 4 -12.62 -1.19 -14.70
CA THR A 4 -12.08 -0.08 -15.46
C THR A 4 -11.99 -0.54 -16.92
N ALA A 5 -12.55 0.25 -17.85
CA ALA A 5 -12.42 -0.04 -19.27
C ALA A 5 -10.91 -0.19 -19.58
N PRO A 6 -10.50 -1.10 -20.47
CA PRO A 6 -9.09 -1.47 -20.68
C PRO A 6 -8.16 -0.28 -21.03
N GLY A 7 -8.70 0.86 -21.44
CA GLY A 7 -7.95 2.11 -21.61
C GLY A 7 -7.70 2.91 -20.33
N GLY A 8 -8.59 2.87 -19.33
CA GLY A 8 -8.49 3.69 -18.11
C GLY A 8 -7.33 3.29 -17.21
N GLU A 9 -7.03 1.99 -17.09
CA GLU A 9 -5.86 1.51 -16.33
C GLU A 9 -4.55 1.94 -16.97
N ARG A 10 -4.45 1.85 -18.30
CA ARG A 10 -3.27 2.29 -19.06
C ARG A 10 -3.06 3.78 -18.93
N VAL A 11 -4.13 4.58 -18.98
CA VAL A 11 -4.07 6.03 -18.75
C VAL A 11 -3.61 6.31 -17.33
N ALA A 12 -4.16 5.65 -16.30
CA ALA A 12 -3.73 5.85 -14.92
C ALA A 12 -2.25 5.48 -14.72
N GLN A 13 -1.80 4.35 -15.28
CA GLN A 13 -0.39 3.94 -15.25
C GLN A 13 0.51 4.94 -15.97
N ALA A 14 0.11 5.42 -17.15
CA ALA A 14 0.86 6.41 -17.89
C ALA A 14 0.96 7.74 -17.13
N VAL A 15 -0.15 8.19 -16.53
CA VAL A 15 -0.18 9.42 -15.72
C VAL A 15 0.76 9.28 -14.52
N VAL A 16 0.66 8.19 -13.76
CA VAL A 16 1.56 7.95 -12.61
C VAL A 16 3.02 7.87 -13.07
N GLY A 17 3.29 7.19 -14.18
CA GLY A 17 4.63 7.09 -14.76
C GLY A 17 5.21 8.44 -15.17
N VAL A 18 4.44 9.25 -15.92
CA VAL A 18 4.86 10.59 -16.35
C VAL A 18 5.10 11.51 -15.16
N VAL A 19 4.18 11.51 -14.18
CA VAL A 19 4.34 12.30 -12.95
C VAL A 19 5.57 11.87 -12.17
N GLY A 20 5.82 10.56 -12.05
CA GLY A 20 7.00 10.02 -11.37
C GLY A 20 8.30 10.42 -12.06
N VAL A 21 8.37 10.32 -13.39
CA VAL A 21 9.55 10.75 -14.16
C VAL A 21 9.77 12.26 -14.06
N ALA A 22 8.70 13.07 -14.14
CA ALA A 22 8.80 14.51 -13.98
C ALA A 22 9.30 14.90 -12.58
N ALA A 23 8.80 14.24 -11.52
CA ALA A 23 9.25 14.46 -10.16
C ALA A 23 10.72 14.04 -9.97
N ALA A 24 11.15 12.91 -10.54
CA ALA A 24 12.54 12.46 -10.49
C ALA A 24 13.49 13.41 -11.24
N ALA A 25 13.09 13.89 -12.42
CA ALA A 25 13.86 14.86 -13.18
C ALA A 25 13.99 16.19 -12.42
N TYR A 26 12.88 16.69 -11.85
CA TYR A 26 12.88 17.90 -11.04
C TYR A 26 13.75 17.75 -9.78
N GLY A 27 13.63 16.64 -9.05
CA GLY A 27 14.50 16.34 -7.92
C GLY A 27 15.97 16.26 -8.32
N GLY A 28 16.26 15.66 -9.48
CA GLY A 28 17.62 15.62 -10.04
C GLY A 28 18.18 17.01 -10.33
N LEU A 29 17.36 17.93 -10.86
CA LEU A 29 17.77 19.32 -11.04
C LEU A 29 18.09 20.01 -9.70
N LEU A 30 17.25 19.80 -8.68
CA LEU A 30 17.51 20.36 -7.34
C LEU A 30 18.80 19.83 -6.71
N LEU A 31 19.18 18.58 -6.98
CA LEU A 31 20.44 18.02 -6.49
C LEU A 31 21.67 18.69 -7.13
N LEU A 32 21.56 19.23 -8.34
CA LEU A 32 22.67 19.93 -9.01
C LEU A 32 22.99 21.29 -8.38
N ASP A 33 22.04 21.86 -7.64
CA ASP A 33 22.20 23.14 -6.95
C ASP A 33 22.79 22.97 -5.54
N LEU A 34 22.95 21.73 -5.04
CA LEU A 34 23.55 21.43 -3.75
C LEU A 34 25.08 21.52 -3.80
N ASP A 35 25.69 21.93 -2.69
CA ASP A 35 27.13 21.79 -2.50
C ASP A 35 27.51 20.34 -2.17
N GLY A 36 28.82 20.04 -2.17
CA GLY A 36 29.32 18.66 -2.06
C GLY A 36 28.83 17.90 -0.82
N PRO A 37 28.89 18.49 0.39
CA PRO A 37 28.38 17.84 1.61
C PRO A 37 26.87 17.58 1.57
N ASP A 38 26.06 18.58 1.22
CA ASP A 38 24.60 18.41 1.21
C ASP A 38 24.16 17.41 0.11
N LEU A 39 24.85 17.41 -1.03
CA LEU A 39 24.64 16.41 -2.08
C LEU A 39 24.95 15.00 -1.57
N LEU A 40 26.07 14.81 -0.85
CA LEU A 40 26.42 13.51 -0.29
C LEU A 40 25.37 13.05 0.72
N ASP A 41 24.93 13.92 1.63
CA ASP A 41 23.90 13.61 2.61
C ASP A 41 22.57 13.22 1.92
N ALA A 42 22.17 13.95 0.88
CA ALA A 42 20.98 13.62 0.09
C ALA A 42 21.11 12.26 -0.60
N LEU A 43 22.26 11.97 -1.23
CA LEU A 43 22.52 10.69 -1.90
C LEU A 43 22.54 9.52 -0.90
N LEU A 44 23.14 9.71 0.27
CA LEU A 44 23.13 8.72 1.34
C LEU A 44 21.71 8.47 1.85
N TRP A 45 20.87 9.49 1.94
CA TRP A 45 19.46 9.35 2.33
C TRP A 45 18.67 8.57 1.27
N LEU A 46 18.83 8.90 -0.01
CA LEU A 46 18.18 8.20 -1.12
C LEU A 46 18.61 6.73 -1.19
N ALA A 47 19.91 6.47 -1.16
CA ALA A 47 20.45 5.11 -1.18
C ALA A 47 20.06 4.33 0.08
N GLY A 48 20.17 4.96 1.24
CA GLY A 48 19.79 4.39 2.54
C GLY A 48 18.31 4.01 2.58
N GLY A 49 17.43 4.85 2.02
CA GLY A 49 16.00 4.57 1.90
C GLY A 49 15.70 3.32 1.07
N VAL A 50 16.35 3.17 -0.10
CA VAL A 50 16.21 1.98 -0.96
C VAL A 50 16.70 0.74 -0.24
N VAL A 51 17.90 0.79 0.34
CA VAL A 51 18.49 -0.34 1.07
C VAL A 51 17.60 -0.74 2.26
N LEU A 52 17.16 0.23 3.07
CA LEU A 52 16.27 -0.03 4.20
C LEU A 52 14.94 -0.64 3.75
N HIS A 53 14.38 -0.16 2.63
CA HIS A 53 13.13 -0.70 2.11
C HIS A 53 13.29 -2.16 1.69
N ASP A 54 14.28 -2.45 0.84
CA ASP A 54 14.45 -3.76 0.22
C ASP A 54 14.98 -4.81 1.21
N ALA A 55 15.88 -4.41 2.12
CA ALA A 55 16.48 -5.32 3.10
C ALA A 55 15.62 -5.51 4.36
N VAL A 56 14.73 -4.56 4.69
CA VAL A 56 13.98 -4.59 5.96
C VAL A 56 12.47 -4.48 5.74
N VAL A 57 11.98 -3.39 5.14
CA VAL A 57 10.53 -3.14 5.04
C VAL A 57 9.83 -4.23 4.24
N ALA A 58 10.34 -4.57 3.06
CA ALA A 58 9.76 -5.59 2.20
C ALA A 58 9.80 -6.99 2.86
N PRO A 59 10.94 -7.47 3.39
CA PRO A 59 10.99 -8.74 4.13
C PRO A 59 10.04 -8.77 5.34
N LEU A 60 10.02 -7.74 6.17
CA LEU A 60 9.12 -7.67 7.33
C LEU A 60 7.65 -7.70 6.91
N THR A 61 7.30 -6.98 5.86
CA THR A 61 5.93 -6.99 5.30
C THR A 61 5.54 -8.42 4.90
N VAL A 62 6.40 -9.11 4.14
CA VAL A 62 6.15 -10.48 3.68
C VAL A 62 6.02 -11.43 4.86
N LEU A 63 6.98 -11.42 5.79
CA LEU A 63 7.00 -12.31 6.96
C LEU A 63 5.80 -12.09 7.87
N ALA A 64 5.48 -10.83 8.18
CA ALA A 64 4.31 -10.48 8.98
C ALA A 64 3.02 -10.94 8.30
N THR A 65 2.87 -10.66 7.00
CA THR A 65 1.70 -11.10 6.24
C THR A 65 1.57 -12.61 6.27
N LEU A 66 2.65 -13.37 6.03
CA LEU A 66 2.69 -14.83 6.08
C LEU A 66 2.31 -15.37 7.47
N ALA A 67 2.82 -14.76 8.55
CA ALA A 67 2.45 -15.12 9.91
C ALA A 67 0.94 -14.91 10.16
N LEU A 68 0.42 -13.76 9.71
CA LEU A 68 -1.00 -13.40 9.81
C LEU A 68 -1.92 -14.32 8.99
N ARG A 69 -1.42 -14.99 7.94
CA ARG A 69 -2.22 -15.98 7.17
C ARG A 69 -2.68 -17.17 8.01
N ARG A 70 -2.00 -17.48 9.12
CA ARG A 70 -2.40 -18.58 10.01
C ARG A 70 -3.68 -18.27 10.80
N VAL A 71 -4.03 -17.00 10.94
CA VAL A 71 -5.16 -16.55 11.75
C VAL A 71 -6.21 -15.77 10.95
N LEU A 72 -5.82 -15.16 9.82
CA LEU A 72 -6.71 -14.33 9.02
C LEU A 72 -7.25 -15.03 7.76
N PRO A 73 -8.54 -14.82 7.41
CA PRO A 73 -9.11 -15.31 6.16
C PRO A 73 -8.37 -14.79 4.92
N SER A 74 -8.28 -15.61 3.88
CA SER A 74 -7.61 -15.26 2.61
C SER A 74 -8.07 -13.95 1.97
N ARG A 75 -9.32 -13.54 2.24
CA ARG A 75 -9.91 -12.31 1.72
C ARG A 75 -9.25 -11.03 2.26
N THR A 76 -8.69 -11.05 3.46
CA THR A 76 -8.17 -9.82 4.10
C THR A 76 -6.72 -9.56 3.75
N TRP A 77 -6.02 -10.53 3.17
CA TRP A 77 -4.57 -10.49 3.00
C TRP A 77 -4.10 -9.30 2.16
N THR A 78 -4.78 -8.96 1.07
CA THR A 78 -4.42 -7.80 0.26
C THR A 78 -4.46 -6.51 1.07
N ALA A 79 -5.52 -6.29 1.85
CA ALA A 79 -5.64 -5.08 2.66
C ALA A 79 -4.63 -5.06 3.81
N VAL A 80 -4.40 -6.19 4.46
CA VAL A 80 -3.39 -6.32 5.52
C VAL A 80 -2.00 -6.06 4.97
N THR A 81 -1.66 -6.61 3.80
CA THR A 81 -0.37 -6.39 3.15
C THR A 81 -0.18 -4.91 2.84
N VAL A 82 -1.18 -4.26 2.22
CA VAL A 82 -1.14 -2.83 1.92
C VAL A 82 -1.01 -2.00 3.20
N GLY A 83 -1.78 -2.31 4.24
CA GLY A 83 -1.70 -1.63 5.53
C GLY A 83 -0.32 -1.75 6.17
N LEU A 84 0.29 -2.94 6.12
CA LEU A 84 1.65 -3.19 6.61
C LEU A 84 2.70 -2.41 5.81
N VAL A 85 2.62 -2.41 4.48
CA VAL A 85 3.55 -1.63 3.63
C VAL A 85 3.49 -0.15 4.00
N VAL A 86 2.28 0.40 4.13
CA VAL A 86 2.09 1.82 4.47
C VAL A 86 2.63 2.11 5.88
N LEU A 87 2.24 1.32 6.89
CA LEU A 87 2.67 1.52 8.27
C LEU A 87 4.18 1.41 8.42
N LEU A 88 4.80 0.36 7.86
CA LEU A 88 6.24 0.14 7.99
C LEU A 88 7.04 1.21 7.24
N THR A 89 6.62 1.58 6.03
CA THR A 89 7.29 2.62 5.24
C THR A 89 7.22 3.96 5.95
N VAL A 90 6.03 4.37 6.41
CA VAL A 90 5.89 5.64 7.13
C VAL A 90 6.67 5.63 8.44
N THR A 91 6.62 4.52 9.18
CA THR A 91 7.39 4.38 10.43
C THR A 91 8.88 4.52 10.18
N ALA A 92 9.42 3.86 9.16
CA ALA A 92 10.82 3.97 8.76
C ALA A 92 11.20 5.43 8.46
N THR A 93 10.39 6.15 7.68
CA THR A 93 10.63 7.57 7.38
C THR A 93 10.44 8.50 8.58
N ALA A 94 9.66 8.09 9.59
CA ALA A 94 9.37 8.89 10.77
C ALA A 94 10.41 8.72 11.89
N VAL A 95 11.31 7.73 11.80
CA VAL A 95 12.36 7.48 12.81
C VAL A 95 13.16 8.75 13.16
N PRO A 96 13.63 9.57 12.19
CA PRO A 96 14.37 10.80 12.48
C PRO A 96 13.61 11.75 13.43
N VAL A 97 12.34 12.00 13.15
CA VAL A 97 11.52 12.96 13.90
C VAL A 97 11.01 12.39 15.22
N LEU A 98 10.67 11.10 15.27
CA LEU A 98 10.26 10.41 16.49
C LEU A 98 11.42 10.30 17.50
N GLY A 99 12.63 10.03 17.03
CA GLY A 99 13.84 10.00 17.85
C GLY A 99 14.42 11.37 18.16
N ARG A 100 13.81 12.44 17.65
CA ARG A 100 14.28 13.83 17.73
C ARG A 100 15.72 14.04 17.25
N PHE A 101 16.14 13.25 16.26
CA PHE A 101 17.46 13.39 15.65
C PHE A 101 17.55 14.73 14.92
N GLY A 102 18.58 15.53 15.24
CA GLY A 102 18.74 16.88 14.72
C GLY A 102 18.06 17.98 15.55
N ALA A 103 17.50 17.67 16.72
CA ALA A 103 17.06 18.69 17.66
C ALA A 103 18.24 19.56 18.11
N ARG A 104 18.07 20.89 18.04
CA ARG A 104 19.10 21.85 18.44
C ARG A 104 18.61 22.75 19.58
N PRO A 105 19.39 22.92 20.67
CA PRO A 105 18.97 23.74 21.81
C PRO A 105 18.75 25.23 21.46
N ASP A 106 19.51 25.74 20.50
CA ASP A 106 19.47 27.11 19.99
C ASP A 106 18.31 27.36 19.01
N ASN A 107 17.63 26.31 18.53
CA ASN A 107 16.44 26.43 17.72
C ASN A 107 15.34 25.43 18.15
N PRO A 108 14.56 25.78 19.20
CA PRO A 108 13.56 24.89 19.77
C PRO A 108 12.40 24.57 18.82
N THR A 109 12.24 25.33 17.72
CA THR A 109 11.15 25.13 16.74
C THR A 109 11.39 23.98 15.75
N LEU A 110 12.62 23.45 15.65
CA LEU A 110 12.96 22.40 14.68
C LEU A 110 12.14 21.11 14.88
N LEU A 111 11.76 20.79 16.12
CA LEU A 111 10.95 19.64 16.46
C LEU A 111 9.97 19.94 17.61
N ASP A 112 9.22 21.02 17.48
CA ASP A 112 8.23 21.44 18.48
C ASP A 112 6.93 20.63 18.44
N ARG A 113 6.62 20.02 17.29
CA ARG A 113 5.38 19.25 17.08
C ARG A 113 5.38 17.90 17.83
N ASP A 114 4.18 17.50 18.26
CA ASP A 114 3.93 16.14 18.76
C ASP A 114 3.92 15.12 17.60
N TYR A 115 5.12 14.72 17.18
CA TYR A 115 5.32 13.70 16.15
C TYR A 115 4.80 12.33 16.58
N THR A 116 4.84 12.02 17.87
CA THR A 116 4.33 10.75 18.41
C THR A 116 2.81 10.69 18.27
N GLY A 117 2.10 11.75 18.70
CA GLY A 117 0.65 11.87 18.52
C GLY A 117 0.25 11.83 17.05
N GLY A 118 0.95 12.58 16.19
CA GLY A 118 0.72 12.56 14.75
C GLY A 118 0.90 11.18 14.12
N TRP A 119 1.97 10.47 14.50
CA TRP A 119 2.22 9.11 14.03
C TRP A 119 1.16 8.12 14.53
N LEU A 120 0.75 8.19 15.79
CA LEU A 120 -0.29 7.33 16.36
C LEU A 120 -1.64 7.52 15.66
N VAL A 121 -2.02 8.77 15.38
CA VAL A 121 -3.25 9.08 14.62
C VAL A 121 -3.18 8.45 13.23
N LEU A 122 -2.08 8.66 12.51
CA LEU A 122 -1.90 8.07 11.18
C LEU A 122 -1.93 6.54 11.24
N ALA A 123 -1.24 5.94 12.20
CA ALA A 123 -1.23 4.49 12.37
C ALA A 123 -2.64 3.95 12.64
N GLY A 124 -3.39 4.62 13.51
CA GLY A 124 -4.79 4.33 13.77
C GLY A 124 -5.66 4.40 12.51
N LEU A 125 -5.46 5.42 11.67
CA LEU A 125 -6.20 5.56 10.40
C LEU A 125 -5.89 4.43 9.42
N VAL A 126 -4.63 4.01 9.29
CA VAL A 126 -4.25 2.89 8.41
C VAL A 126 -4.84 1.58 8.91
N VAL A 127 -4.79 1.33 10.22
CA VAL A 127 -5.43 0.14 10.83
C VAL A 127 -6.94 0.18 10.61
N ALA A 128 -7.59 1.32 10.89
CA ALA A 128 -9.02 1.48 10.69
C ALA A 128 -9.42 1.27 9.23
N GLY A 129 -8.68 1.81 8.26
CA GLY A 129 -8.91 1.59 6.83
C GLY A 129 -8.75 0.13 6.43
N THR A 130 -7.72 -0.54 6.96
CA THR A 130 -7.47 -1.97 6.73
C THR A 130 -8.61 -2.84 7.26
N LEU A 131 -9.09 -2.55 8.48
CA LEU A 131 -10.22 -3.24 9.08
C LEU A 131 -11.52 -2.97 8.31
N ALA A 132 -11.80 -1.70 8.01
CA ALA A 132 -12.99 -1.29 7.27
C ALA A 132 -13.07 -2.00 5.91
N TRP A 133 -11.94 -2.16 5.21
CA TRP A 133 -11.89 -2.94 3.97
C TRP A 133 -12.11 -4.44 4.22
N SER A 134 -11.42 -4.99 5.20
CA SER A 134 -11.45 -6.42 5.53
C SER A 134 -12.85 -6.90 5.94
N LEU A 135 -13.62 -6.04 6.60
CA LEU A 135 -14.95 -6.32 7.12
C LEU A 135 -16.07 -6.04 6.12
N ARG A 136 -15.80 -5.49 4.92
CA ARG A 136 -16.87 -5.16 3.96
C ARG A 136 -17.68 -6.41 3.59
N PRO A 137 -19.01 -6.45 3.81
CA PRO A 137 -19.81 -7.61 3.45
C PRO A 137 -19.75 -7.88 1.95
N ARG A 138 -19.75 -9.16 1.56
CA ARG A 138 -19.91 -9.53 0.15
C ARG A 138 -21.36 -9.26 -0.23
N GLY A 139 -21.59 -8.49 -1.30
CA GLY A 139 -22.82 -8.66 -2.05
C GLY A 139 -22.88 -10.13 -2.48
N ARG A 140 -23.88 -10.88 -1.99
CA ARG A 140 -24.13 -12.23 -2.46
C ARG A 140 -24.33 -12.11 -3.97
N VAL A 141 -23.40 -12.60 -4.77
CA VAL A 141 -23.72 -12.94 -6.16
C VAL A 141 -24.76 -14.02 -6.01
N ARG A 142 -26.03 -13.61 -6.10
CA ARG A 142 -27.18 -14.50 -6.12
C ARG A 142 -26.92 -15.34 -7.36
N GLY A 143 -26.42 -16.55 -7.15
CA GLY A 143 -26.39 -17.55 -8.20
C GLY A 143 -27.82 -17.61 -8.69
N THR A 144 -28.06 -17.11 -9.90
CA THR A 144 -29.26 -17.40 -10.66
C THR A 144 -29.25 -18.91 -10.78
N GLY A 145 -29.95 -19.56 -9.86
CA GLY A 145 -30.33 -20.95 -9.98
C GLY A 145 -31.06 -21.06 -11.30
N GLY A 146 -30.38 -21.60 -12.30
CA GLY A 146 -31.01 -22.11 -13.51
C GLY A 146 -31.82 -23.34 -13.13
N THR A 147 -32.93 -23.13 -12.43
CA THR A 147 -34.01 -24.09 -12.22
C THR A 147 -35.20 -23.61 -13.03
N THR A 148 -35.17 -23.92 -14.32
CA THR A 148 -36.33 -23.95 -15.23
C THR A 148 -35.89 -24.81 -16.43
N GLY A 149 -36.37 -26.04 -16.64
CA GLY A 149 -37.44 -26.78 -15.98
C GLY A 149 -37.35 -28.28 -16.31
N PRO A 150 -38.32 -29.09 -15.86
CA PRO A 150 -38.36 -30.51 -16.14
C PRO A 150 -38.65 -30.72 -17.63
N ALA A 151 -37.65 -31.23 -18.37
CA ALA A 151 -37.84 -31.72 -19.72
C ALA A 151 -38.87 -32.86 -19.65
N SER A 152 -40.01 -32.55 -20.23
CA SER A 152 -41.20 -33.38 -20.33
C SER A 152 -40.90 -34.75 -20.93
N ARG A 153 -41.55 -35.74 -20.32
CA ARG A 153 -42.02 -37.00 -20.92
C ARG A 153 -42.03 -36.95 -22.46
N ARG A 154 -41.30 -37.88 -23.08
CA ARG A 154 -41.73 -38.49 -24.33
C ARG A 154 -41.43 -39.99 -24.26
N SER A 155 -42.52 -40.73 -24.36
CA SER A 155 -42.69 -42.18 -24.45
C SER A 155 -42.02 -42.78 -25.70
N SER A 156 -41.56 -44.03 -25.55
CA SER A 156 -40.95 -44.93 -26.54
C SER A 156 -41.81 -45.20 -27.79
N PRO A 157 -41.23 -45.85 -28.83
CA PRO A 157 -41.48 -47.29 -28.98
C PRO A 157 -40.23 -48.12 -29.41
N PRO A 158 -40.28 -49.46 -29.30
CA PRO A 158 -39.18 -50.35 -29.67
C PRO A 158 -39.16 -50.65 -31.18
N SER A 159 -37.97 -50.63 -31.79
CA SER A 159 -37.73 -51.26 -33.09
C SER A 159 -37.35 -52.73 -32.91
N ARG A 160 -37.91 -53.56 -33.80
CA ARG A 160 -37.72 -55.01 -33.93
C ARG A 160 -36.30 -55.39 -34.33
#